data_AF-A0A1J3GR99-F1
#
_entry.id   AF-A0A1J3GR99-F1
#
_cell.length_a   1.000
_cell.length_b   1.000
_cell.length_c   1.000
_cell.angle_alpha   90.00
_cell.angle_beta   90.00
_cell.angle_gamma   90.00
#
_symmetry.space_group_name_H-M   'P 1'
#
loop_
_entity.id
_entity.type
_entity.pdbx_description
1 polymer ?
#
loop_
_entity_poly.entity_id
_entity_poly.type
_entity_poly.pdbx_seq_one_letter_code
_entity_poly.pdbx_strand_id
1 'polypeptide(L)'
;KRECYFKLHVQCGIVSEPLVHESHMHPLFLTSKPGEYRKCSVCKMLSPTHTRETFNCIECDFALCFECATLPHEVMYKHDKHMLSLSYGEETGTMTYWCELCEKKVNPKEQFYK
;
A
#
# COMPACT_ATOMS: atom_id res chain seq x y z
N LYS A 1 28.41 -26.82 -7.44
CA LYS A 1 27.58 -25.60 -7.59
C LYS A 1 26.57 -25.60 -6.44
N ARG A 2 26.58 -24.59 -5.57
CA ARG A 2 25.52 -24.43 -4.57
C ARG A 2 24.36 -23.75 -5.28
N GLU A 3 23.19 -24.39 -5.28
CA GLU A 3 21.96 -23.76 -5.76
C GLU A 3 21.57 -22.68 -4.75
N CYS A 4 21.47 -21.43 -5.21
CA CYS A 4 21.00 -20.33 -4.38
C CYS A 4 19.48 -20.22 -4.54
N TYR A 5 18.73 -20.55 -3.49
CA TYR A 5 17.27 -20.40 -3.46
C TYR A 5 16.90 -18.95 -3.15
N PHE A 6 17.05 -18.06 -4.14
CA PHE A 6 16.56 -16.69 -4.07
C PHE A 6 15.19 -16.59 -4.73
N LYS A 7 14.19 -16.08 -4.01
CA LYS A 7 12.85 -15.83 -4.52
C LYS A 7 12.52 -14.35 -4.28
N LEU A 8 12.17 -13.65 -5.34
CA LEU A 8 11.73 -12.26 -5.30
C LEU A 8 10.44 -12.14 -6.09
N HIS A 9 9.43 -11.49 -5.51
CA HIS A 9 8.20 -11.20 -6.22
C HIS A 9 8.47 -10.10 -7.26
N VAL A 10 7.97 -10.26 -8.49
CA VAL A 10 8.26 -9.34 -9.60
C VAL A 10 7.89 -7.90 -9.23
N GLN A 11 6.71 -7.69 -8.62
CA GLN A 11 6.28 -6.36 -8.20
C GLN A 11 7.27 -5.75 -7.19
N CYS A 12 7.74 -6.52 -6.20
CA CYS A 12 8.72 -6.03 -5.23
C CYS A 12 10.08 -5.73 -5.88
N GLY A 13 10.47 -6.45 -6.94
CA GLY A 13 11.72 -6.23 -7.66
C GLY A 13 11.70 -5.04 -8.62
N ILE A 14 10.52 -4.53 -8.95
CA ILE A 14 10.37 -3.32 -9.79
C ILE A 14 10.40 -2.05 -8.93
N VAL A 15 10.09 -2.14 -7.63
CA VAL A 15 10.11 -0.97 -6.75
C VAL A 15 11.54 -0.44 -6.61
N SER A 16 11.71 0.86 -6.85
CA SER A 16 12.97 1.58 -6.73
C SER A 16 12.88 2.69 -5.71
N GLU A 17 14.02 3.08 -5.16
CA GLU A 17 14.14 4.28 -4.33
C GLU A 17 14.63 5.47 -5.16
N PRO A 18 14.06 6.68 -4.95
CA PRO A 18 12.93 6.96 -4.08
C PRO A 18 11.59 6.43 -4.65
N LEU A 19 10.72 5.96 -3.76
CA LEU A 19 9.35 5.60 -4.13
C LEU A 19 8.46 6.85 -4.07
N VAL A 20 8.02 7.32 -5.23
CA VAL A 20 6.94 8.31 -5.36
C VAL A 20 5.62 7.56 -5.42
N HIS A 21 4.74 7.77 -4.45
CA HIS A 21 3.52 6.97 -4.28
C HIS A 21 2.33 7.86 -3.92
N GLU A 22 1.19 7.66 -4.58
CA GLU A 22 0.04 8.57 -4.51
C GLU A 22 -0.58 8.72 -3.12
N SER A 23 -0.35 7.76 -2.23
CA SER A 23 -0.78 7.85 -0.84
C SER A 23 -0.05 8.94 -0.03
N HIS A 24 1.02 9.54 -0.55
CA HIS A 24 1.83 10.50 0.17
C HIS A 24 2.55 11.50 -0.74
N MET A 25 2.68 12.75 -0.29
CA MET A 25 3.22 13.84 -1.12
C MET A 25 4.75 13.83 -1.24
N HIS A 26 5.46 13.29 -0.24
CA HIS A 26 6.92 13.23 -0.24
C HIS A 26 7.42 11.88 -0.76
N PRO A 27 8.61 11.84 -1.39
CA PRO A 27 9.24 10.58 -1.76
C PRO A 27 9.58 9.72 -0.53
N LEU A 28 9.47 8.40 -0.69
CA LEU A 28 9.71 7.42 0.38
C LEU A 28 10.96 6.59 0.12
N PHE A 29 11.62 6.17 1.20
CA PHE A 29 12.91 5.47 1.18
C PHE A 29 12.91 4.27 2.15
N LEU A 30 13.63 3.21 1.82
CA LEU A 30 13.89 2.03 2.64
C LEU A 30 14.91 2.36 3.74
N THR A 31 14.45 3.09 4.75
CA THR A 31 15.28 3.54 5.88
C THR A 31 15.00 2.78 7.18
N SER A 32 14.37 1.61 7.10
CA SER A 32 14.06 0.79 8.27
C SER A 32 15.33 0.21 8.89
N LYS A 33 15.54 0.42 10.19
CA LYS A 33 16.67 -0.19 10.90
C LYS A 33 16.38 -1.65 11.27
N PRO A 34 17.40 -2.51 11.41
CA PRO A 34 17.20 -3.87 11.93
C PRO A 34 16.47 -3.85 13.28
N GLY A 35 15.34 -4.56 13.36
CA GLY A 35 14.51 -4.65 14.56
C GLY A 35 13.59 -3.46 14.80
N GLU A 36 13.57 -2.46 13.92
CA GLU A 36 12.60 -1.37 13.96
C GLU A 36 11.24 -1.82 13.43
N TYR A 37 10.16 -1.34 14.05
CA TYR A 37 8.80 -1.64 13.65
C TYR A 37 8.06 -0.35 13.37
N ARG A 38 7.67 -0.15 12.10
CA ARG A 38 6.80 0.95 11.70
C ARG A 38 5.46 0.38 11.26
N LYS A 39 4.39 1.00 11.77
CA LYS A 39 3.02 0.69 11.37
C LYS A 39 2.77 1.35 10.02
N CYS A 40 2.18 0.63 9.07
CA CYS A 40 1.83 1.23 7.80
C CYS A 40 0.76 2.32 8.01
N SER A 41 1.01 3.49 7.46
CA SER A 41 0.10 4.64 7.50
C SER A 41 -1.18 4.42 6.70
N VAL A 42 -1.20 3.47 5.76
CA VAL A 42 -2.37 3.14 4.93
C VAL A 42 -3.18 2.01 5.57
N CYS A 43 -2.71 0.77 5.54
CA CYS A 43 -3.50 -0.38 6.02
C CYS A 43 -3.55 -0.50 7.55
N LYS A 44 -2.80 0.36 8.28
CA LYS A 44 -2.70 0.33 9.74
C LYS A 44 -2.23 -1.02 10.30
N MET A 45 -1.63 -1.88 9.48
CA MET A 45 -1.00 -3.11 9.91
C MET A 45 0.50 -2.89 10.14
N LEU A 46 1.08 -3.64 11.06
CA LEU A 46 2.53 -3.88 11.05
C LEU A 46 2.83 -4.73 9.81
N SER A 47 3.93 -4.45 9.08
CA SER A 47 4.31 -5.18 7.87
C SER A 47 4.13 -6.70 8.08
N PRO A 48 3.07 -7.31 7.51
CA PRO A 48 2.61 -8.62 7.96
C PRO A 48 3.38 -9.78 7.32
N THR A 49 4.17 -9.52 6.28
CA THR A 49 4.70 -10.57 5.40
C THR A 49 6.20 -10.44 5.20
N HIS A 50 6.93 -11.45 5.68
CA HIS A 50 8.33 -11.82 5.39
C HIS A 50 9.45 -10.79 5.60
N THR A 51 9.14 -9.48 5.62
CA THR A 51 10.07 -8.37 5.83
C THR A 51 9.43 -7.34 6.76
N ARG A 52 10.27 -6.77 7.64
CA ARG A 52 9.91 -5.67 8.53
C ARG A 52 10.21 -4.30 7.90
N GLU A 53 10.72 -4.31 6.68
CA GLU A 53 11.08 -3.09 5.96
C GLU A 53 9.84 -2.39 5.42
N THR A 54 9.92 -1.07 5.42
CA THR A 54 8.87 -0.16 4.97
C THR A 54 9.53 0.96 4.19
N PHE A 55 8.79 1.52 3.22
CA PHE A 55 9.16 2.78 2.59
C PHE A 55 8.74 3.92 3.51
N ASN A 56 9.68 4.75 3.93
CA ASN A 56 9.47 5.77 4.95
C ASN A 56 9.77 7.15 4.39
N CYS A 57 8.97 8.12 4.80
CA CYS A 57 9.26 9.51 4.58
C CYS A 57 10.38 9.95 5.53
N ILE A 58 11.30 10.77 5.06
CA ILE A 58 12.33 11.39 5.89
C ILE A 58 11.90 12.75 6.45
N GLU A 59 10.80 13.30 5.93
CA GLU A 59 10.25 14.61 6.31
C GLU A 59 9.13 14.51 7.36
N CYS A 60 8.44 13.37 7.45
CA CYS A 60 7.38 13.11 8.43
C CYS A 60 7.26 11.62 8.78
N ASP A 61 6.38 11.28 9.72
CA ASP A 61 6.23 9.92 10.25
C ASP A 61 5.46 8.95 9.31
N PHE A 62 5.40 9.25 8.01
CA PHE A 62 4.71 8.39 7.06
C PHE A 62 5.52 7.12 6.74
N ALA A 63 4.90 5.95 6.90
CA ALA A 63 5.50 4.67 6.56
C ALA A 63 4.54 3.81 5.72
N LEU A 64 5.05 3.17 4.66
CA LEU A 64 4.29 2.35 3.73
C LEU A 64 4.88 0.94 3.69
N CYS A 65 4.07 -0.09 3.95
CA CYS A 65 4.52 -1.47 3.78
C CYS A 65 4.58 -1.85 2.29
N PHE A 66 5.35 -2.90 1.97
CA PHE A 66 5.48 -3.37 0.59
C PHE A 66 4.16 -3.80 -0.05
N GLU A 67 3.25 -4.38 0.74
CA GLU A 67 1.92 -4.76 0.25
C GLU A 67 1.15 -3.53 -0.23
N CYS A 68 1.08 -2.46 0.57
CA CYS A 68 0.42 -1.23 0.16
C CYS A 68 1.18 -0.49 -0.97
N ALA A 69 2.51 -0.56 -0.99
CA ALA A 69 3.34 0.09 -2.01
C ALA A 69 3.22 -0.56 -3.41
N THR A 70 2.83 -1.83 -3.45
CA THR A 70 2.72 -2.61 -4.71
C THR A 70 1.28 -2.86 -5.14
N LEU A 71 0.30 -2.38 -4.37
CA LEU A 71 -1.11 -2.42 -4.78
C LEU A 71 -1.29 -1.56 -6.05
N PRO A 72 -1.93 -2.10 -7.10
CA PRO A 72 -2.22 -1.32 -8.29
C PRO A 72 -3.12 -0.13 -7.96
N HIS A 73 -2.79 1.04 -8.48
CA HIS A 73 -3.66 2.21 -8.33
C HIS A 73 -5.01 2.00 -9.03
N GLU A 74 -5.02 1.34 -10.19
CA GLU A 74 -6.25 1.04 -10.92
C GLU A 74 -6.39 -0.48 -11.15
N VAL A 75 -7.61 -0.98 -10.97
CA VAL A 75 -7.93 -2.39 -11.19
C VAL A 75 -9.21 -2.54 -12.01
N MET A 76 -9.26 -3.56 -12.86
CA MET A 76 -10.50 -3.99 -13.50
C MET A 76 -11.17 -5.06 -12.65
N TYR A 77 -12.42 -4.81 -12.28
CA TYR A 77 -13.25 -5.78 -11.60
C TYR A 77 -14.15 -6.49 -12.60
N LYS A 78 -14.13 -7.83 -12.63
CA LYS A 78 -14.84 -8.65 -13.63
C LYS A 78 -16.35 -8.40 -13.78
N HIS A 79 -16.98 -7.75 -12.81
CA HIS A 79 -18.42 -7.44 -12.82
C HIS A 79 -18.72 -5.95 -13.02
N ASP A 80 -17.68 -5.13 -13.18
CA ASP A 80 -17.79 -3.72 -13.56
C ASP A 80 -17.06 -3.51 -14.90
N LYS A 81 -17.58 -2.60 -15.72
CA LYS A 81 -16.92 -2.19 -16.97
C LYS A 81 -15.92 -1.06 -16.75
N HIS A 82 -16.00 -0.38 -15.61
CA HIS A 82 -15.13 0.74 -15.26
C HIS A 82 -13.92 0.25 -14.48
N MET A 83 -12.79 0.94 -14.67
CA MET A 83 -11.64 0.76 -13.80
C MET A 83 -11.94 1.38 -12.45
N LEU A 84 -11.67 0.63 -11.40
CA LEU A 84 -11.76 1.12 -10.03
C LEU A 84 -10.42 1.72 -9.63
N SER A 85 -10.46 2.88 -8.99
CA SER A 85 -9.29 3.61 -8.50
C SER A 85 -9.09 3.36 -7.00
N LEU A 86 -7.83 3.25 -6.57
CA LEU A 86 -7.48 2.99 -5.20
C LEU A 86 -7.52 4.30 -4.40
N SER A 87 -8.41 4.35 -3.42
CA SER A 87 -8.48 5.42 -2.43
C SER A 87 -7.65 5.04 -1.20
N TYR A 88 -6.83 5.96 -0.68
CA TYR A 88 -6.00 5.76 0.52
C TYR A 88 -6.66 6.30 1.81
N GLY A 89 -7.92 6.73 1.71
CA GLY A 89 -8.73 7.29 2.79
C GLY A 89 -8.57 8.80 2.92
N GLU A 90 -9.70 9.51 3.03
CA GLU A 90 -9.72 10.97 3.23
C GLU A 90 -10.56 11.32 4.47
N GLU A 91 -10.08 12.25 5.29
CA GLU A 91 -10.78 12.66 6.53
C GLU A 91 -12.04 13.50 6.25
N THR A 92 -12.15 14.11 5.07
CA THR A 92 -13.16 15.12 4.72
C THR A 92 -14.25 14.61 3.77
N GLY A 93 -14.17 13.35 3.33
CA GLY A 93 -15.13 12.77 2.41
C GLY A 93 -16.51 12.58 3.04
N THR A 94 -17.48 13.42 2.66
CA THR A 94 -18.90 13.22 3.00
C THR A 94 -19.56 12.15 2.13
N MET A 95 -18.87 11.66 1.10
CA MET A 95 -19.34 10.65 0.17
C MET A 95 -19.39 9.27 0.85
N THR A 96 -20.58 8.67 0.89
CA THR A 96 -20.76 7.29 1.33
C THR A 96 -20.63 6.34 0.15
N TYR A 97 -19.68 5.40 0.24
CA TYR A 97 -19.49 4.33 -0.74
C TYR A 97 -20.10 3.02 -0.24
N TRP A 98 -20.55 2.18 -1.16
CA TRP A 98 -21.10 0.85 -0.89
C TRP A 98 -20.27 -0.20 -1.62
N CYS A 99 -19.85 -1.24 -0.91
CA CYS A 99 -19.12 -2.35 -1.52
C CYS A 99 -20.11 -3.40 -1.99
N GLU A 100 -20.17 -3.61 -3.31
CA GLU A 100 -21.06 -4.60 -3.93
C GLU A 100 -20.68 -6.04 -3.61
N LEU A 101 -19.40 -6.29 -3.30
CA LEU A 101 -18.89 -7.63 -2.99
C LEU A 101 -19.34 -8.14 -1.62
N CYS A 102 -19.31 -7.27 -0.60
CA CYS A 102 -19.64 -7.65 0.78
C CYS A 102 -20.97 -7.07 1.26
N GLU A 103 -21.66 -6.31 0.40
CA GLU A 103 -22.94 -5.65 0.65
C GLU A 103 -22.93 -4.81 1.93
N LYS A 104 -21.89 -3.98 2.09
CA LYS A 104 -21.70 -3.12 3.27
C LYS A 104 -21.24 -1.73 2.88
N LYS A 105 -21.53 -0.77 3.75
CA LYS A 105 -20.95 0.57 3.69
C LYS A 105 -19.44 0.48 3.83
N VAL A 106 -18.74 1.18 2.96
CA VAL A 106 -17.28 1.32 3.02
C VAL A 106 -16.93 2.40 4.03
N ASN A 107 -15.86 2.19 4.79
CA ASN A 107 -15.29 3.22 5.64
C ASN A 107 -14.40 4.14 4.78
N PRO A 108 -14.77 5.42 4.54
CA PRO A 108 -13.99 6.31 3.69
C PRO A 108 -12.63 6.70 4.29
N LYS A 109 -12.38 6.37 5.56
CA LYS A 109 -11.09 6.58 6.24
C LYS A 109 -10.10 5.44 6.03
N GLU A 110 -10.55 4.33 5.45
CA GLU A 110 -9.73 3.17 5.14
C GLU A 110 -9.40 3.13 3.66
N GLN A 111 -8.50 2.22 3.28
CA GLN A 111 -8.17 1.96 1.89
C GLN A 111 -9.25 1.13 1.21
N PHE A 112 -9.73 1.55 0.04
CA PHE A 112 -10.70 0.82 -0.77
C PHE A 112 -10.63 1.22 -2.24
N TYR A 113 -11.13 0.35 -3.12
CA TYR A 113 -11.33 0.67 -4.54
C TYR A 113 -12.71 1.31 -4.75
N LYS A 114 -12.76 2.39 -5.53
CA LYS A 114 -13.97 3.15 -5.87
C LYS A 114 -14.11 3.38 -7.36
#